data_AF-A0A962UWB3-F1
#
_entry.id   AF-A0A962UWB3-F1
#
_cell.length_a   1.000
_cell.length_b   1.000
_cell.length_c   1.000
_cell.angle_alpha   90.00
_cell.angle_beta   90.00
_cell.angle_gamma   90.00
#
_symmetry.space_group_name_H-M   'P 1'
#
loop_
_entity.id
_entity.type
_entity.pdbx_description
1 polymer ?
#
loop_
_entity_poly.entity_id
_entity_poly.type
_entity_poly.pdbx_seq_one_letter_code
_entity_poly.pdbx_strand_id
1 'polypeptide(L)'
;MNTLKAFFNSPYTFWALLALPAIAMINGALSGGDLQPLLHPTGEFAARFMIIAMMLTPLRLLFPKSNAVLWLMRRRRYLGVAAFAYTTLHTLYYVIDLGSFSAVFADIAKFGIWTGWVAFV
;
A
#
# COMPACT_ATOMS: atom_id res chain seq x y z
N MET A 1 25.98 8.72 -19.61
CA MET A 1 24.84 7.96 -19.04
C MET A 1 23.55 8.70 -19.37
N ASN A 2 22.54 8.05 -19.97
CA ASN A 2 21.25 8.71 -20.25
C ASN A 2 20.59 9.16 -18.95
N THR A 3 20.36 10.47 -18.81
CA THR A 3 19.70 11.11 -17.66
C THR A 3 18.35 10.47 -17.31
N LEU A 4 17.59 10.06 -18.34
CA LEU A 4 16.33 9.31 -18.18
C LEU A 4 16.52 7.98 -17.43
N LYS A 5 17.56 7.21 -17.74
CA LYS A 5 17.83 5.93 -17.06
C LYS A 5 18.25 6.14 -15.61
N ALA A 6 18.92 7.25 -15.30
CA ALA A 6 19.28 7.60 -13.93
C ALA A 6 18.03 7.99 -13.12
N PHE A 7 17.12 8.77 -13.73
CA PHE A 7 15.86 9.18 -13.10
C PHE A 7 14.99 8.00 -12.69
N PHE A 8 14.73 7.03 -13.57
CA PHE A 8 13.95 5.84 -13.24
C PHE A 8 14.67 4.87 -12.28
N ASN A 9 16.00 4.90 -12.22
CA ASN A 9 16.74 4.07 -11.29
C ASN A 9 16.83 4.67 -9.88
N SER A 10 16.52 5.95 -9.70
CA SER A 10 16.51 6.59 -8.39
C SER A 10 15.45 5.96 -7.47
N PRO A 11 15.79 5.63 -6.22
CA PRO A 11 14.81 5.14 -5.25
C PRO A 11 13.73 6.20 -4.95
N TYR A 12 14.08 7.49 -4.97
CA TYR A 12 13.14 8.57 -4.68
C TYR A 12 12.04 8.70 -5.73
N THR A 13 12.39 8.55 -7.01
CA THR A 13 11.42 8.56 -8.11
C THR A 13 10.41 7.42 -7.97
N PHE A 14 10.91 6.23 -7.59
CA PHE A 14 10.04 5.07 -7.36
C PHE A 14 9.09 5.30 -6.18
N TRP A 15 9.60 5.86 -5.08
CA TRP A 15 8.79 6.24 -3.93
C TRP A 15 7.74 7.29 -4.25
N ALA A 16 8.11 8.33 -5.00
CA ALA A 16 7.17 9.35 -5.46
C ALA A 16 6.04 8.73 -6.30
N LEU A 17 6.37 7.81 -7.20
CA LEU A 17 5.38 7.08 -8.00
C LEU A 17 4.42 6.27 -7.12
N LEU A 18 4.92 5.54 -6.13
CA LEU A 18 4.10 4.76 -5.21
C LEU A 18 3.21 5.63 -4.31
N ALA A 19 3.66 6.84 -3.98
CA ALA A 19 2.93 7.77 -3.13
C ALA A 19 1.84 8.57 -3.86
N LEU A 20 1.87 8.64 -5.20
CA LEU A 20 0.93 9.45 -5.99
C LEU A 20 -0.55 9.21 -5.63
N PRO A 21 -1.05 7.97 -5.52
CA PRO A 21 -2.46 7.75 -5.16
C PRO A 21 -2.80 8.26 -3.75
N ALA A 22 -1.86 8.18 -2.80
CA ALA A 22 -2.08 8.61 -1.42
C ALA A 22 -2.30 10.13 -1.33
N ILE A 23 -1.70 10.93 -2.22
CA ILE A 23 -1.89 12.38 -2.24
C ILE A 23 -3.37 12.73 -2.42
N ALA A 24 -4.05 12.09 -3.37
CA ALA A 24 -5.47 12.32 -3.61
C ALA A 24 -6.33 11.87 -2.41
N MET A 25 -5.99 10.73 -1.80
CA MET A 25 -6.72 10.20 -0.63
C MET A 25 -6.54 11.08 0.61
N ILE A 26 -5.33 11.60 0.85
CA ILE A 26 -5.04 12.49 1.98
C ILE A 26 -5.77 13.83 1.77
N ASN A 27 -5.72 14.39 0.56
CA ASN A 27 -6.46 15.62 0.26
C ASN A 27 -7.98 15.46 0.47
N GLY A 28 -8.55 14.32 0.07
CA GLY A 28 -9.95 13.99 0.34
C GLY A 28 -10.27 13.97 1.84
N ALA A 29 -9.42 13.34 2.65
CA ALA A 29 -9.60 13.31 4.10
C ALA A 29 -9.48 14.71 4.74
N LEU A 30 -8.48 15.49 4.31
CA LEU A 30 -8.24 16.85 4.85
C LEU A 30 -9.33 17.87 4.46
N SER A 31 -10.06 17.63 3.36
CA SER A 31 -11.21 18.47 3.00
C SER A 31 -12.42 18.32 3.95
N GLY A 32 -12.31 17.51 5.02
CA GLY A 32 -13.37 17.34 6.03
C GLY A 32 -14.55 16.51 5.53
N GLY A 33 -14.35 15.73 4.46
CA GLY A 33 -15.36 14.83 3.91
C GLY A 33 -15.50 13.52 4.70
N ASP A 34 -16.49 12.72 4.32
CA ASP A 34 -16.67 11.35 4.78
C ASP A 34 -15.42 10.49 4.46
N LEU A 35 -14.93 9.73 5.44
CA LEU A 35 -13.76 8.86 5.28
C LEU A 35 -14.13 7.49 4.72
N GLN A 36 -15.40 7.10 4.81
CA GLN A 36 -15.91 5.82 4.31
C GLN A 36 -15.53 5.54 2.84
N PRO A 37 -15.61 6.50 1.89
CA PRO A 37 -15.20 6.29 0.51
C PRO A 37 -13.68 6.07 0.35
N LEU A 38 -12.88 6.48 1.32
CA LEU A 38 -11.42 6.35 1.30
C LEU A 38 -10.93 5.01 1.86
N LEU A 39 -11.78 4.26 2.57
CA LEU A 39 -11.42 2.94 3.11
C LEU A 39 -11.11 1.94 2.01
N HIS A 40 -11.95 1.87 0.97
CA HIS A 40 -11.75 0.94 -0.14
C HIS A 40 -10.45 1.18 -0.91
N PRO A 41 -10.17 2.40 -1.43
CA PRO A 41 -8.96 2.63 -2.22
C PRO A 41 -7.69 2.49 -1.37
N THR A 42 -7.68 2.91 -0.10
CA THR A 42 -6.49 2.72 0.76
C THR A 42 -6.17 1.24 0.97
N GLY A 43 -7.18 0.41 1.26
CA GLY A 43 -7.03 -1.04 1.41
C GLY A 43 -6.65 -1.76 0.10
N GLU A 44 -7.26 -1.38 -1.03
CA GLU A 44 -6.93 -1.94 -2.33
C GLU A 44 -5.48 -1.68 -2.74
N PHE A 45 -4.97 -0.45 -2.57
CA PHE A 45 -3.59 -0.14 -2.90
C PHE A 45 -2.60 -0.88 -1.99
N ALA A 46 -2.92 -1.00 -0.69
CA ALA A 46 -2.14 -1.84 0.22
C ALA A 46 -2.04 -3.29 -0.29
N ALA A 47 -3.18 -3.91 -0.60
CA ALA A 47 -3.23 -5.28 -1.10
C ALA A 47 -2.49 -5.43 -2.44
N ARG A 48 -2.68 -4.50 -3.39
CA ARG A 48 -2.00 -4.52 -4.69
C ARG A 48 -0.49 -4.48 -4.55
N PHE A 49 0.05 -3.58 -3.72
CA PHE A 49 1.50 -3.51 -3.50
C PHE A 49 2.04 -4.76 -2.83
N MET A 50 1.29 -5.33 -1.89
CA MET A 50 1.67 -6.57 -1.22
C MET A 50 1.70 -7.75 -2.21
N ILE A 51 0.63 -7.92 -2.99
CA ILE A 51 0.54 -8.95 -4.04
C ILE A 51 1.73 -8.83 -5.01
N ILE A 52 2.03 -7.62 -5.50
CA ILE A 52 3.19 -7.40 -6.38
C ILE A 52 4.49 -7.82 -5.68
N ALA A 53 4.70 -7.41 -4.42
CA ALA A 53 5.91 -7.75 -3.67
C ALA A 53 6.10 -9.26 -3.46
N MET A 54 5.01 -10.01 -3.29
CA MET A 54 5.00 -11.47 -3.17
C MET A 54 5.20 -12.18 -4.51
N MET A 55 4.55 -11.69 -5.58
CA MET A 55 4.66 -12.24 -6.92
C MET A 55 6.07 -12.15 -7.51
N LEU A 56 6.92 -11.25 -7.01
CA LEU A 56 8.26 -11.06 -7.55
C LEU A 56 9.15 -12.31 -7.49
N THR A 57 9.03 -13.13 -6.44
CA THR A 57 9.81 -14.37 -6.31
C THR A 57 9.40 -15.41 -7.35
N PRO A 58 8.11 -15.80 -7.48
CA PRO A 58 7.70 -16.72 -8.54
C PRO A 58 7.95 -16.14 -9.95
N LEU A 59 7.75 -14.84 -10.17
CA LEU A 59 8.07 -14.20 -11.45
C LEU A 59 9.56 -14.29 -11.80
N ARG A 60 10.45 -14.24 -10.81
CA ARG A 60 11.90 -14.41 -11.02
C ARG A 60 12.26 -15.81 -11.47
N LEU A 61 11.52 -16.82 -10.99
CA LEU A 61 11.68 -18.21 -11.38
C LEU A 61 11.18 -18.45 -12.81
N LEU A 62 10.03 -17.88 -13.16
CA LEU A 62 9.45 -18.01 -14.50
C LEU A 62 10.22 -17.21 -15.58
N PHE A 63 10.71 -16.01 -15.23
CA PHE A 63 11.36 -15.11 -16.18
C PHE A 63 12.77 -14.70 -15.73
N PRO A 64 13.72 -15.64 -15.67
CA PRO A 64 14.98 -15.40 -14.99
C PRO A 64 15.92 -14.40 -15.68
N LYS A 65 15.69 -14.09 -16.95
CA LYS A 65 16.48 -13.13 -17.73
C LYS A 65 15.77 -11.78 -17.92
N SER A 66 14.58 -11.60 -17.35
CA SER A 66 13.82 -10.36 -17.51
C SER A 66 14.45 -9.21 -16.72
N ASN A 67 14.97 -8.23 -17.43
CA ASN A 67 15.52 -7.00 -16.85
C ASN A 67 14.49 -6.25 -16.00
N ALA A 68 13.21 -6.30 -16.38
CA ALA A 68 12.12 -5.66 -15.63
C ALA A 68 11.89 -6.35 -14.28
N VAL A 69 11.81 -7.69 -14.27
CA VAL A 69 11.64 -8.47 -13.03
C VAL A 69 12.84 -8.28 -12.11
N LEU A 70 14.07 -8.32 -12.64
CA LEU A 70 15.29 -8.03 -11.87
C LEU A 70 15.31 -6.60 -11.31
N TRP A 71 14.86 -5.62 -12.09
CA TRP A 71 14.76 -4.24 -11.67
C TRP A 71 13.74 -4.04 -10.54
N LEU A 72 12.59 -4.71 -10.61
CA LEU A 72 11.54 -4.63 -9.61
C LEU A 72 11.87 -5.44 -8.35
N MET A 73 12.56 -6.58 -8.49
CA MET A 73 13.09 -7.36 -7.38
C MET A 73 14.02 -6.55 -6.47
N ARG A 74 14.91 -5.73 -7.06
CA ARG A 74 15.77 -4.81 -6.29
C ARG A 74 14.99 -3.77 -5.49
N ARG A 75 13.70 -3.58 -5.80
CA ARG A 75 12.77 -2.62 -5.20
C ARG A 75 11.66 -3.30 -4.41
N ARG A 76 11.72 -4.62 -4.21
CA ARG A 76 10.73 -5.40 -3.46
C ARG A 76 10.46 -4.81 -2.07
N ARG A 77 11.50 -4.35 -1.37
CA ARG A 77 11.36 -3.73 -0.05
C ARG A 77 10.53 -2.45 -0.09
N TYR A 78 10.69 -1.63 -1.13
CA TYR A 78 9.93 -0.38 -1.25
C TYR A 78 8.44 -0.66 -1.46
N LEU A 79 8.09 -1.69 -2.25
CA LEU A 79 6.70 -2.13 -2.40
C LEU A 79 6.10 -2.61 -1.08
N GLY A 80 6.85 -3.39 -0.28
CA GLY A 80 6.39 -3.84 1.03
C GLY A 80 6.16 -2.69 2.01
N VAL A 81 7.08 -1.72 2.07
CA VAL A 81 6.91 -0.53 2.92
C VAL A 81 5.76 0.34 2.43
N ALA A 82 5.53 0.47 1.12
CA ALA A 82 4.37 1.14 0.57
C ALA A 82 3.07 0.43 0.95
N ALA A 83 3.01 -0.91 0.82
CA ALA A 83 1.85 -1.70 1.26
C ALA A 83 1.52 -1.44 2.74
N PHE A 84 2.52 -1.44 3.60
CA PHE A 84 2.36 -1.15 5.03
C PHE A 84 1.88 0.30 5.28
N ALA A 85 2.44 1.29 4.58
CA ALA A 85 2.02 2.68 4.71
C ALA A 85 0.54 2.88 4.30
N TYR A 86 0.11 2.26 3.21
CA TYR A 86 -1.29 2.28 2.79
C TYR A 86 -2.21 1.53 3.74
N THR A 87 -1.77 0.41 4.31
CA THR A 87 -2.53 -0.31 5.35
C THR A 87 -2.65 0.55 6.60
N THR A 88 -1.59 1.25 7.00
CA THR A 88 -1.63 2.20 8.13
C THR A 88 -2.63 3.32 7.86
N LEU A 89 -2.63 3.88 6.65
CA LEU A 89 -3.60 4.90 6.25
C LEU A 89 -5.03 4.37 6.28
N HIS A 90 -5.25 3.15 5.80
CA HIS A 90 -6.53 2.44 5.86
C HIS A 90 -7.01 2.27 7.30
N THR A 91 -6.15 1.76 8.19
CA THR A 91 -6.48 1.58 9.61
C THR A 91 -6.76 2.91 10.31
N LEU A 92 -6.00 3.97 10.00
CA LEU A 92 -6.25 5.30 10.54
C LEU A 92 -7.63 5.82 10.12
N TYR A 93 -7.97 5.74 8.83
CA TYR A 93 -9.28 6.16 8.34
C TYR A 93 -10.40 5.32 8.96
N TYR A 94 -10.21 4.00 9.07
CA TYR A 94 -11.18 3.09 9.69
C TYR A 94 -11.44 3.45 11.17
N VAL A 95 -10.39 3.71 11.95
CA VAL A 95 -10.53 4.06 13.37
C VAL A 95 -11.17 5.44 13.54
N ILE A 96 -10.82 6.42 12.69
CA ILE A 96 -11.39 7.77 12.75
C ILE A 96 -12.87 7.72 12.34
N ASP A 97 -13.21 6.98 11.28
CA ASP A 97 -14.57 6.83 10.76
C ASP A 97 -15.53 6.22 11.80
N LEU A 98 -15.08 5.19 12.53
CA LEU A 98 -15.85 4.59 13.62
C LEU A 98 -16.04 5.50 14.85
N GLY A 99 -15.18 6.50 15.03
CA GLY A 99 -15.31 7.54 16.06
C GLY A 99 -15.22 7.09 17.52
N SER A 100 -15.11 5.78 17.82
CA SER A 100 -15.00 5.27 19.20
C SER A 100 -14.30 3.92 19.29
N PHE A 101 -13.52 3.72 20.37
CA PHE A 101 -12.87 2.43 20.65
C PHE A 101 -13.87 1.29 20.88
N SER A 102 -15.04 1.58 21.45
CA SER A 102 -16.08 0.56 21.64
C SER A 102 -16.58 0.00 20.31
N ALA A 103 -16.74 0.85 19.28
CA ALA A 103 -17.12 0.41 17.94
C ALA A 103 -16.02 -0.45 17.29
N VAL A 104 -14.75 -0.03 17.44
CA VAL A 104 -13.60 -0.81 16.95
C VAL A 104 -13.56 -2.20 17.58
N PHE A 105 -13.73 -2.32 18.91
CA PHE A 105 -13.74 -3.62 19.58
C PHE A 105 -14.92 -4.51 19.17
N ALA A 106 -16.10 -3.92 18.96
CA ALA A 106 -17.26 -4.65 18.45
C ALA A 106 -17.00 -5.19 17.03
N ASP A 107 -16.31 -4.41 16.20
CA ASP A 107 -15.95 -4.80 14.85
C ASP A 107 -14.84 -5.85 14.77
N ILE A 108 -13.86 -5.83 15.68
CA ILE A 108 -12.79 -6.83 15.71
C ILE A 108 -13.36 -8.26 15.76
N ALA A 109 -14.50 -8.49 16.40
CA ALA A 109 -15.12 -9.83 16.42
C ALA A 109 -15.57 -10.33 15.03
N LYS A 110 -15.71 -9.44 14.03
CA LYS A 110 -16.15 -9.81 12.69
C LYS A 110 -15.01 -10.50 11.93
N PHE A 111 -15.32 -11.61 11.28
CA PHE A 111 -14.33 -12.44 10.58
C PHE A 111 -13.49 -11.68 9.54
N GLY A 112 -14.13 -10.79 8.78
CA GLY A 112 -13.47 -9.95 7.78
C GLY A 112 -12.59 -8.84 8.34
N ILE A 113 -12.60 -8.59 9.65
CA ILE A 113 -11.90 -7.48 10.30
C ILE A 113 -10.72 -7.96 11.13
N TRP A 114 -10.88 -8.99 11.98
CA TRP A 114 -9.74 -9.46 12.81
C TRP A 114 -8.57 -9.98 11.97
N THR A 115 -8.85 -10.56 10.80
CA THR A 115 -7.80 -11.01 9.88
C THR A 115 -6.95 -9.85 9.37
N GLY A 116 -7.56 -8.67 9.15
CA GLY A 116 -6.84 -7.44 8.82
C GLY A 116 -5.95 -6.96 9.96
N TRP A 117 -6.44 -7.01 11.21
CA TRP A 117 -5.64 -6.69 12.39
C TRP A 117 -4.46 -7.62 12.59
N VAL A 118 -4.65 -8.93 12.41
CA VAL A 118 -3.56 -9.91 12.49
C VAL A 118 -2.54 -9.70 11.37
N ALA A 119 -2.97 -9.34 10.16
CA ALA A 119 -2.06 -9.07 9.05
C ALA A 119 -1.29 -7.74 9.20
N PHE A 120 -1.81 -6.80 10.00
CA PHE A 120 -1.19 -5.51 10.23
C PHE A 120 -0.03 -5.56 11.25
N VAL A 121 -0.11 -6.45 12.24
CA VAL A 121 0.90 -6.66 13.30
C VAL A 121 2.02 -7.57 12.81
#